data_AF-A0A699XUG8-F1
#
_entry.id   AF-A0A699XUG8-F1
#
_cell.length_a   1.000
_cell.length_b   1.000
_cell.length_c   1.000
_cell.angle_alpha   90.00
_cell.angle_beta   90.00
_cell.angle_gamma   90.00
#
_symmetry.space_group_name_H-M   'P 1'
#
loop_
_entity.id
_entity.type
_entity.pdbx_description
1 polymer ?
#
loop_
_entity_poly.entity_id
_entity_poly.type
_entity_poly.pdbx_seq_one_letter_code
_entity_poly.pdbx_strand_id
1 'polypeptide(L)' 'QAPPSPDYIPGPEEPEQAPPSPDYVPGPDHADDEIVAEEKPYAKDASPIAQSPEYV' A
#
# COMPACT_ATOMS: atom_id res chain seq x y z
N GLN A 1 27.47 10.32 -20.13
CA GLN A 1 26.77 10.39 -18.83
C GLN A 1 27.36 11.56 -18.06
N ALA A 2 26.54 12.50 -17.58
CA ALA A 2 27.00 13.59 -16.73
C ALA A 2 27.25 13.06 -15.30
N PRO A 3 28.20 13.64 -14.54
CA PRO A 3 28.40 13.25 -13.15
C PRO A 3 27.15 13.56 -12.32
N PRO A 4 26.90 12.82 -11.22
CA PRO A 4 25.84 13.16 -10.28
C PRO A 4 26.05 14.57 -9.72
N SER A 5 24.97 15.22 -9.30
CA SER A 5 25.01 16.54 -8.68
C SER A 5 26.01 16.56 -7.51
N PRO A 6 26.82 17.63 -7.34
CA PRO A 6 27.81 17.71 -6.28
C PRO A 6 27.20 17.68 -4.87
N ASP A 7 25.92 18.05 -4.74
CA ASP A 7 25.15 18.02 -3.49
C ASP A 7 24.40 16.70 -3.28
N TYR A 8 24.59 15.70 -4.14
CA TYR A 8 23.97 14.40 -3.95
C TYR A 8 24.66 13.67 -2.79
N ILE A 9 23.91 13.51 -1.70
CA ILE A 9 24.28 12.64 -0.58
C ILE A 9 23.50 11.34 -0.78
N PRO A 10 24.17 10.21 -1.11
CA PRO A 10 23.51 8.91 -1.19
C PRO A 10 22.79 8.62 0.13
N GLY A 11 21.61 8.01 0.03
CA GLY A 11 20.91 7.51 1.22
C GLY A 11 21.76 6.44 1.93
N PRO A 12 21.50 6.19 3.22
CA PRO A 12 22.13 5.08 3.92
C PRO A 12 21.78 3.76 3.23
N GLU A 13 22.73 2.83 3.24
CA GLU A 13 22.49 1.46 2.80
C GLU A 13 21.42 0.82 3.69
N GLU A 14 20.46 0.12 3.08
CA GLU A 14 19.48 -0.65 3.85
C GLU A 14 20.22 -1.74 4.63
N PRO A 15 19.94 -1.92 5.94
CA PRO A 15 20.55 -3.00 6.69
C PRO A 15 20.23 -4.36 6.06
N GLU A 16 21.19 -5.28 6.05
CA GLU A 16 20.90 -6.68 5.74
C GLU A 16 19.79 -7.17 6.67
N GLN A 17 18.67 -7.59 6.08
CA GLN A 17 17.59 -8.22 6.83
C GLN A 17 18.11 -9.49 7.48
N ALA A 18 17.84 -9.66 8.77
CA ALA A 18 18.14 -10.92 9.45
C ALA A 18 17.41 -12.07 8.73
N PRO A 19 18.01 -13.26 8.63
CA PRO A 19 17.30 -14.42 8.12
C PRO A 19 16.03 -14.65 8.96
N PRO A 20 14.96 -15.17 8.35
CA PRO A 20 13.74 -15.49 9.09
C PRO A 20 14.07 -16.44 10.25
N SER A 21 13.34 -16.29 11.36
CA SER A 21 13.50 -17.17 12.52
C SER A 21 13.40 -18.64 12.10
N PRO A 22 14.23 -19.56 12.65
CA PRO A 22 14.20 -20.98 12.28
C PRO A 22 12.87 -21.66 12.61
N ASP A 23 12.10 -21.10 13.55
CA ASP A 23 10.75 -21.53 13.91
C ASP A 23 9.65 -20.87 13.06
N TYR A 24 10.01 -20.07 12.05
CA TYR A 24 9.03 -19.54 11.11
C TYR A 24 8.50 -20.68 10.26
N VAL A 25 7.27 -21.10 10.55
CA VAL A 25 6.45 -21.89 9.66
C VAL A 25 5.68 -20.88 8.81
N PRO A 26 5.99 -20.71 7.50
CA PRO A 26 5.14 -19.94 6.62
C PRO A 26 3.72 -20.46 6.81
N GLY A 27 2.78 -19.55 7.06
CA GLY A 27 1.37 -19.92 7.06
C GLY A 27 1.05 -20.65 5.75
N PRO A 28 0.06 -21.56 5.73
CA PRO A 28 -0.38 -22.14 4.46
C PRO A 28 -0.52 -21.01 3.45
N ASP A 29 0.13 -21.15 2.28
CA ASP A 29 0.01 -20.20 1.19
C ASP A 29 -1.45 -19.79 1.14
N HIS A 30 -1.73 -18.51 1.40
CA HIS A 30 -3.03 -17.96 1.07
C HIS A 30 -3.09 -18.14 -0.43
N ALA A 31 -3.68 -19.26 -0.87
CA ALA A 31 -3.85 -19.57 -2.26
C ALA A 31 -4.98 -18.68 -2.75
N ASP A 32 -4.80 -17.35 -2.61
CA ASP A 32 -5.76 -16.29 -2.86
C ASP A 32 -7.20 -16.81 -2.77
N ASP A 33 -7.53 -17.40 -1.60
CA ASP A 33 -8.76 -18.15 -1.41
C ASP A 33 -9.87 -17.12 -1.54
N GLU A 34 -10.44 -17.08 -2.74
CA GLU A 34 -11.52 -16.20 -3.13
C GLU A 34 -11.35 -14.75 -2.66
N ILE A 35 -10.50 -13.97 -3.35
CA ILE A 35 -11.07 -12.71 -3.82
C ILE A 35 -12.13 -13.05 -4.87
N VAL A 36 -13.28 -13.60 -4.44
CA VAL A 36 -14.53 -13.18 -5.06
C VAL A 36 -14.47 -11.70 -4.86
N ALA A 37 -14.11 -10.99 -5.92
CA ALA A 37 -14.24 -9.57 -5.96
C ALA A 37 -15.60 -9.32 -5.33
N GLU A 38 -15.58 -8.72 -4.15
CA GLU A 38 -16.69 -7.94 -3.67
C GLU A 38 -16.83 -6.75 -4.64
N GLU A 39 -16.98 -7.03 -5.94
CA GLU A 39 -17.90 -6.37 -6.82
C GLU A 39 -19.32 -6.71 -6.35
N LYS A 40 -19.59 -6.55 -5.05
CA LYS A 40 -20.80 -5.84 -4.72
C LYS A 40 -20.62 -4.53 -5.47
N PRO A 41 -21.52 -4.15 -6.39
CA PRO A 41 -21.48 -2.79 -6.88
C PRO A 41 -21.41 -1.94 -5.61
N TYR A 42 -20.38 -1.11 -5.47
CA TYR A 42 -20.42 -0.05 -4.50
C TYR A 42 -21.65 0.74 -4.93
N ALA A 43 -22.78 0.43 -4.29
CA ALA A 43 -23.99 1.14 -4.51
C ALA A 43 -23.59 2.52 -4.03
N LYS A 44 -23.31 3.38 -5.01
CA LYS A 44 -23.21 4.82 -4.86
C LYS A 44 -24.62 5.31 -4.54
N ASP A 45 -25.21 4.71 -3.52
CA ASP A 45 -26.58 4.93 -3.10
C ASP A 45 -26.52 6.05 -2.09
N ALA A 46 -26.98 7.20 -2.57
CA ALA A 46 -27.55 8.26 -1.78
C ALA A 46 -26.65 8.93 -0.73
N SER A 47 -25.39 9.26 -1.07
CA SER A 47 -24.81 10.47 -0.45
C SER A 47 -25.33 11.68 -1.22
N PRO A 48 -26.11 12.60 -0.62
CA PRO A 48 -26.37 13.88 -1.26
C PRO A 48 -25.01 14.58 -1.38
N ILE A 49 -24.41 14.53 -2.57
CA ILE A 49 -23.27 15.36 -2.98
C ILE A 49 -23.76 16.79 -3.20
N ALA A 50 -24.37 17.35 -2.16
CA ALA A 50 -24.85 18.72 -2.04
C ALA A 50 -25.20 18.97 -0.56
N GLN A 51 -24.23 18.82 0.33
CA GLN A 51 -24.28 19.49 1.64
C GLN A 51 -23.01 20.30 1.84
N SER A 52 -22.84 21.30 0.99
CA SER A 52 -22.15 22.51 1.39
C SER A 52 -23.24 23.49 1.80
N PRO A 53 -23.43 23.80 3.09
CA PRO A 53 -24.23 24.98 3.42
C PRO A 53 -23.48 26.21 2.89
N GLU A 54 -24.14 26.99 2.07
CA GLU A 54 -23.65 28.30 1.67
C GLU A 54 -23.54 29.15 2.94
N TYR A 55 -22.30 29.46 3.33
CA TYR A 55 -22.03 30.28 4.51
C TYR A 55 -22.53 31.70 4.24
N VAL A 56 -23.45 32.18 5.09
CA VAL A 56 -24.07 33.52 5.02
C VAL A 56 -23.21 34.57 5.71
#